data_AF-A0A099J1R1-F1
#
_entry.id   AF-A0A099J1R1-F1
#
_cell.length_a   1.000
_cell.length_b   1.000
_cell.length_c   1.000
_cell.angle_alpha   90.00
_cell.angle_beta   90.00
_cell.angle_gamma   90.00
#
_symmetry.space_group_name_H-M   'P 1'
#
loop_
_entity.id
_entity.type
_entity.pdbx_description
1 polymer ?
#
loop_
_entity_poly.entity_id
_entity_poly.type
_entity_poly.pdbx_seq_one_letter_code
_entity_poly.pdbx_strand_id
1 'polypeptide(L)'
;MDIQKISTTREVIEAPAGGETGIQVRLGHVYQASVADVWRAVTEPESLERWFLPLSGDLHVGGAFQFEGNAGGTILACEPEALLRVTFGMDTSVVEVRLRAVAPDSTEFTFEHTVPLSMAGSGAGALYVAPAWDMSVVGLGLFLRGEFVNDPSTWENSPAVQRYARQAIDAWAAAIELSELASATELAEGVAASIAQFAPDAP
;
A
#
# COMPACT_ATOMS: atom_id res chain seq x y z
N MET A 1 -20.45 6.81 -2.20
CA MET A 1 -19.65 6.23 -1.11
C MET A 1 -18.72 7.32 -0.65
N ASP A 2 -19.10 8.05 0.40
CA ASP A 2 -18.24 9.07 1.00
C ASP A 2 -17.13 8.34 1.77
N ILE A 3 -15.93 8.34 1.20
CA ILE A 3 -14.73 7.78 1.84
C ILE A 3 -14.21 8.81 2.87
N GLN A 4 -15.08 9.35 3.73
CA GLN A 4 -14.71 10.40 4.68
C GLN A 4 -14.19 9.83 6.02
N LYS A 5 -13.00 10.33 6.38
CA LYS A 5 -12.41 10.41 7.72
C LYS A 5 -12.26 9.10 8.49
N ILE A 6 -11.38 8.24 7.99
CA ILE A 6 -10.57 7.40 8.88
C ILE A 6 -9.16 7.98 8.86
N SER A 7 -8.54 8.09 10.04
CA SER A 7 -7.21 8.68 10.20
C SER A 7 -6.14 7.74 9.65
N THR A 8 -5.99 7.72 8.32
CA THR A 8 -4.81 7.12 7.70
C THR A 8 -3.64 8.06 7.92
N THR A 9 -2.64 7.63 8.67
CA THR A 9 -1.36 8.36 8.78
C THR A 9 -0.50 8.03 7.57
N ARG A 10 0.20 9.03 7.05
CA ARG A 10 1.09 8.91 5.89
C ARG A 10 2.42 9.53 6.26
N GLU A 11 3.49 8.77 6.10
CA GLU A 11 4.84 9.23 6.35
C GLU A 11 5.73 8.80 5.18
N VAL A 12 6.65 9.66 4.80
CA VAL A 12 7.75 9.34 3.88
C VAL A 12 9.03 9.56 4.64
N ILE A 13 9.86 8.52 4.75
CA ILE A 13 11.12 8.55 5.49
C ILE A 13 12.23 7.86 4.71
N GLU A 14 13.47 8.12 5.08
CA GLU A 14 14.59 7.28 4.66
C GLU A 14 14.64 5.99 5.49
N ALA A 15 14.88 4.86 4.82
CA ALA A 15 15.09 3.57 5.48
C ALA A 15 16.11 2.73 4.70
N PRO A 16 16.82 1.77 5.33
CA PRO A 16 17.74 0.91 4.61
C PRO A 16 17.05 0.04 3.54
N ALA A 17 17.61 -0.02 2.33
CA ALA A 17 17.09 -0.80 1.20
C ALA A 17 18.25 -1.40 0.40
N GLY A 18 18.33 -2.73 0.29
CA GLY A 18 19.32 -3.36 -0.61
C GLY A 18 20.80 -3.03 -0.36
N GLY A 19 21.17 -2.57 0.83
CA GLY A 19 22.54 -2.14 1.14
C GLY A 19 22.82 -0.64 0.88
N GLU A 20 21.82 0.13 0.49
CA GLU A 20 21.85 1.59 0.38
C GLU A 20 20.71 2.24 1.19
N THR A 21 20.61 3.58 1.11
CA THR A 21 19.42 4.32 1.58
C THR A 21 18.27 4.09 0.60
N GLY A 22 17.06 3.94 1.11
CA GLY A 22 15.83 3.88 0.35
C GLY A 22 14.80 4.89 0.84
N ILE A 23 13.78 5.10 0.03
CA ILE A 23 12.58 5.84 0.38
C ILE A 23 11.53 4.83 0.85
N GLN A 24 11.08 4.99 2.08
CA GLN A 24 9.99 4.21 2.65
C GLN A 24 8.73 5.05 2.72
N VAL A 25 7.64 4.50 2.19
CA VAL A 25 6.29 5.01 2.42
C VAL A 25 5.66 4.19 3.53
N ARG A 26 5.05 4.87 4.51
CA ARG A 26 4.40 4.25 5.65
C ARG A 26 2.96 4.70 5.77
N LEU A 27 2.07 3.73 5.89
CA LEU A 27 0.64 3.89 6.07
C LEU A 27 0.23 3.28 7.41
N GLY A 28 -0.43 4.06 8.25
CA GLY A 28 -1.06 3.57 9.47
C GLY A 28 -2.58 3.68 9.36
N HIS A 29 -3.32 2.63 9.72
CA HIS A 29 -4.78 2.62 9.69
C HIS A 29 -5.33 1.76 10.83
N VAL A 30 -6.55 2.04 11.29
CA VAL A 30 -7.23 1.21 12.29
C VAL A 30 -8.49 0.60 11.67
N TYR A 31 -8.49 -0.72 11.53
CA TYR A 31 -9.67 -1.47 11.07
C TYR A 31 -10.57 -1.84 12.25
N GLN A 32 -11.89 -1.81 12.02
CA GLN A 32 -12.90 -2.36 12.93
C GLN A 32 -13.11 -3.86 12.62
N ALA A 33 -12.04 -4.62 12.79
CA ALA A 33 -11.99 -6.07 12.60
C ALA A 33 -10.95 -6.68 13.54
N SER A 34 -11.13 -7.96 13.88
CA SER A 34 -10.16 -8.70 14.68
C SER A 34 -8.83 -8.85 13.92
N VAL A 35 -7.72 -9.05 14.65
CA VAL A 35 -6.41 -9.27 14.02
C VAL A 35 -6.44 -10.50 13.11
N ALA A 36 -7.13 -11.57 13.53
CA ALA A 36 -7.30 -12.78 12.74
C ALA A 36 -8.01 -12.53 11.41
N ASP A 37 -9.03 -11.67 11.38
CA ASP A 37 -9.73 -11.32 10.15
C ASP A 37 -8.85 -10.50 9.20
N VAL A 38 -8.13 -9.49 9.73
CA VAL A 38 -7.19 -8.68 8.94
C VAL A 38 -6.05 -9.56 8.41
N TRP A 39 -5.52 -10.45 9.23
CA TRP A 39 -4.45 -11.37 8.85
C TRP A 39 -4.88 -12.29 7.71
N ARG A 40 -6.04 -12.94 7.82
CA ARG A 40 -6.59 -13.76 6.74
C ARG A 40 -6.81 -12.96 5.46
N ALA A 41 -7.35 -11.74 5.59
CA ALA A 41 -7.59 -10.87 4.46
C ALA A 41 -6.33 -10.53 3.65
N VAL A 42 -5.15 -10.46 4.29
CA VAL A 42 -3.89 -10.10 3.63
C VAL A 42 -2.95 -11.28 3.34
N THR A 43 -3.29 -12.50 3.78
CA THR A 43 -2.42 -13.68 3.62
C THR A 43 -3.07 -14.86 2.91
N GLU A 44 -4.40 -15.02 2.98
CA GLU A 44 -5.09 -16.14 2.33
C GLU A 44 -5.38 -15.81 0.87
N PRO A 45 -4.98 -16.68 -0.10
CA PRO A 45 -5.23 -16.43 -1.52
C PRO A 45 -6.70 -16.21 -1.86
N GLU A 46 -7.61 -17.02 -1.26
CA GLU A 46 -9.06 -16.89 -1.46
C GLU A 46 -9.62 -15.55 -0.97
N SER A 47 -8.99 -14.95 0.05
CA SER A 47 -9.36 -13.63 0.54
C SER A 47 -8.80 -12.53 -0.36
N LEU A 48 -7.51 -12.61 -0.71
CA LEU A 48 -6.83 -11.63 -1.56
C LEU A 48 -7.48 -11.51 -2.95
N GLU A 49 -7.87 -12.62 -3.58
CA GLU A 49 -8.55 -12.61 -4.89
C GLU A 49 -9.85 -11.79 -4.88
N ARG A 50 -10.52 -11.69 -3.72
CA ARG A 50 -11.81 -11.02 -3.59
C ARG A 50 -11.74 -9.50 -3.45
N TRP A 51 -10.58 -8.94 -3.09
CA TRP A 51 -10.45 -7.50 -2.84
C TRP A 51 -9.18 -6.86 -3.39
N PHE A 52 -8.14 -7.64 -3.63
CA PHE A 52 -6.86 -7.20 -4.17
C PHE A 52 -6.61 -7.86 -5.54
N LEU A 53 -5.85 -8.97 -5.58
CA LEU A 53 -5.49 -9.68 -6.81
C LEU A 53 -5.34 -11.19 -6.56
N PRO A 54 -5.58 -12.05 -7.57
CA PRO A 54 -5.28 -13.48 -7.48
C PRO A 54 -3.79 -13.71 -7.14
N LEU A 55 -3.53 -14.58 -6.16
CA LEU A 55 -2.19 -14.90 -5.66
C LEU A 55 -1.85 -16.37 -5.90
N SER A 56 -0.65 -16.64 -6.41
CA SER A 56 -0.14 -18.00 -6.60
C SER A 56 1.33 -18.11 -6.16
N GLY A 57 1.82 -19.33 -5.98
CA GLY A 57 3.23 -19.62 -5.68
C GLY A 57 3.43 -20.57 -4.50
N ASP A 58 4.63 -20.54 -3.96
CA ASP A 58 5.05 -21.31 -2.80
C ASP A 58 4.94 -20.44 -1.54
N LEU A 59 3.77 -20.48 -0.89
CA LEU A 59 3.38 -19.51 0.14
C LEU A 59 3.91 -19.87 1.53
N HIS A 60 5.22 -20.02 1.65
CA HIS A 60 5.94 -20.18 2.91
C HIS A 60 7.18 -19.27 2.95
N VAL A 61 7.78 -19.08 4.13
CA VAL A 61 9.02 -18.31 4.25
C VAL A 61 10.11 -18.89 3.36
N GLY A 62 10.76 -18.05 2.56
CA GLY A 62 11.73 -18.40 1.53
C GLY A 62 11.12 -18.81 0.18
N GLY A 63 9.81 -19.02 0.11
CA GLY A 63 9.09 -19.34 -1.11
C GLY A 63 8.73 -18.10 -1.93
N ALA A 64 8.53 -18.30 -3.23
CA ALA A 64 8.19 -17.23 -4.17
C ALA A 64 6.67 -17.12 -4.36
N PHE A 65 6.16 -15.91 -4.51
CA PHE A 65 4.76 -15.62 -4.80
C PHE A 65 4.61 -14.73 -6.04
N GLN A 66 3.43 -14.73 -6.64
CA GLN A 66 3.10 -13.93 -7.81
C GLN A 66 1.63 -13.51 -7.77
N PHE A 67 1.38 -12.19 -7.87
CA PHE A 67 0.06 -11.65 -8.17
C PHE A 67 -0.20 -11.64 -9.67
N GLU A 68 -1.38 -12.08 -10.12
CA GLU A 68 -1.71 -12.09 -11.55
C GLU A 68 -1.67 -10.68 -12.16
N GLY A 69 -0.94 -10.52 -13.27
CA GLY A 69 -0.80 -9.24 -13.97
C GLY A 69 -0.03 -8.16 -13.21
N ASN A 70 0.59 -8.49 -12.07
CA ASN A 70 1.27 -7.53 -11.20
C ASN A 70 2.61 -8.08 -10.70
N ALA A 71 3.17 -7.51 -9.63
CA ALA A 71 4.43 -7.91 -9.05
C ALA A 71 4.34 -9.27 -8.33
N GLY A 72 5.43 -10.02 -8.41
CA GLY A 72 5.71 -11.15 -7.51
C GLY A 72 6.85 -10.82 -6.56
N GLY A 73 7.31 -11.81 -5.80
CA GLY A 73 8.43 -11.65 -4.88
C GLY A 73 8.70 -12.91 -4.08
N THR A 74 9.46 -12.75 -2.99
CA THR A 74 9.81 -13.81 -2.06
C THR A 74 9.31 -13.47 -0.66
N ILE A 75 8.77 -14.44 0.05
CA ILE A 75 8.34 -14.27 1.45
C ILE A 75 9.58 -14.30 2.34
N LEU A 76 9.89 -13.17 2.97
CA LEU A 76 11.08 -13.01 3.81
C LEU A 76 10.81 -13.38 5.27
N ALA A 77 9.64 -13.01 5.78
CA ALA A 77 9.18 -13.35 7.12
C ALA A 77 7.65 -13.46 7.14
N CYS A 78 7.14 -14.38 7.94
CA CYS A 78 5.72 -14.58 8.15
C CYS A 78 5.50 -15.05 9.59
N GLU A 79 5.10 -14.12 10.45
CA GLU A 79 4.70 -14.36 11.84
C GLU A 79 3.18 -14.22 11.92
N PRO A 80 2.44 -15.33 12.09
CA PRO A 80 0.98 -15.31 12.09
C PRO A 80 0.40 -14.21 12.97
N GLU A 81 -0.58 -13.49 12.44
CA GLU A 81 -1.30 -12.40 13.12
C GLU A 81 -0.43 -11.22 13.60
N ALA A 82 0.82 -11.10 13.13
CA ALA A 82 1.74 -10.08 13.63
C ALA A 82 2.56 -9.39 12.52
N LEU A 83 3.20 -10.16 11.63
CA LEU A 83 4.17 -9.62 10.67
C LEU A 83 4.18 -10.41 9.37
N LEU A 84 3.99 -9.74 8.25
CA LEU A 84 4.31 -10.26 6.92
C LEU A 84 5.36 -9.36 6.30
N ARG A 85 6.45 -9.95 5.78
CA ARG A 85 7.51 -9.21 5.10
C ARG A 85 7.88 -9.92 3.82
N VAL A 86 7.86 -9.21 2.70
CA VAL A 86 8.05 -9.77 1.36
C VAL A 86 8.92 -8.85 0.49
N THR A 87 9.66 -9.41 -0.46
CA THR A 87 10.13 -8.59 -1.60
C THR A 87 8.96 -8.33 -2.54
N PHE A 88 9.03 -7.25 -3.33
CA PHE A 88 7.93 -6.87 -4.22
C PHE A 88 8.46 -6.31 -5.54
N GLY A 89 8.27 -7.06 -6.63
CA GLY A 89 8.76 -6.75 -7.97
C GLY A 89 10.26 -6.98 -8.17
N MET A 90 11.06 -6.79 -7.13
CA MET A 90 12.51 -6.99 -7.12
C MET A 90 13.03 -7.25 -5.71
N ASP A 91 14.24 -7.80 -5.61
CA ASP A 91 14.80 -8.28 -4.33
C ASP A 91 15.12 -7.17 -3.31
N THR A 92 15.35 -5.94 -3.77
CA THR A 92 15.69 -4.79 -2.91
C THR A 92 14.51 -3.90 -2.57
N SER A 93 13.33 -4.19 -3.11
CA SER A 93 12.07 -3.49 -2.79
C SER A 93 11.28 -4.35 -1.83
N VAL A 94 10.99 -3.85 -0.63
CA VAL A 94 10.44 -4.66 0.46
C VAL A 94 9.13 -4.07 0.96
N VAL A 95 8.10 -4.89 0.99
CA VAL A 95 6.81 -4.60 1.63
C VAL A 95 6.77 -5.29 2.99
N GLU A 96 6.30 -4.56 4.00
CA GLU A 96 6.09 -5.04 5.35
C GLU A 96 4.69 -4.65 5.85
N VAL A 97 3.99 -5.61 6.43
CA VAL A 97 2.70 -5.43 7.10
C VAL A 97 2.84 -5.85 8.55
N ARG A 98 2.45 -4.97 9.48
CA ARG A 98 2.40 -5.24 10.91
C ARG A 98 0.99 -5.07 11.44
N LEU A 99 0.55 -6.02 12.26
CA LEU A 99 -0.74 -5.99 12.91
C LEU A 99 -0.58 -5.92 14.43
N ARG A 100 -1.44 -5.13 15.07
CA ARG A 100 -1.52 -5.05 16.52
C ARG A 100 -2.97 -4.90 16.96
N ALA A 101 -3.41 -5.72 17.90
CA ALA A 101 -4.72 -5.55 18.52
C ALA A 101 -4.74 -4.25 19.36
N VAL A 102 -5.74 -3.41 19.11
CA VAL A 102 -6.06 -2.22 19.93
C VAL A 102 -7.22 -2.54 20.88
N ALA A 103 -8.16 -3.37 20.42
CA ALA A 103 -9.27 -3.95 21.17
C ALA A 103 -9.68 -5.30 20.51
N PRO A 104 -10.60 -6.10 21.08
CA PRO A 104 -10.97 -7.41 20.50
C PRO A 104 -11.34 -7.37 19.01
N ASP A 105 -12.13 -6.37 18.59
CA ASP A 105 -12.57 -6.18 17.20
C ASP A 105 -11.94 -4.92 16.57
N SER A 106 -10.73 -4.56 16.99
CA SER A 106 -10.03 -3.39 16.44
C SER A 106 -8.54 -3.66 16.29
N THR A 107 -8.05 -3.47 15.06
CA THR A 107 -6.68 -3.78 14.67
C THR A 107 -5.99 -2.54 14.12
N GLU A 108 -4.86 -2.18 14.72
CA GLU A 108 -3.88 -1.26 14.14
C GLU A 108 -3.10 -2.01 13.06
N PHE A 109 -3.19 -1.49 11.84
CA PHE A 109 -2.53 -1.98 10.64
C PHE A 109 -1.47 -0.96 10.24
N THR A 110 -0.21 -1.40 10.17
CA THR A 110 0.89 -0.62 9.62
C THR A 110 1.36 -1.30 8.34
N PHE A 111 1.44 -0.53 7.26
CA PHE A 111 2.01 -0.94 5.99
C PHE A 111 3.22 -0.08 5.66
N GLU A 112 4.28 -0.71 5.22
CA GLU A 112 5.52 -0.06 4.81
C GLU A 112 5.96 -0.64 3.47
N HIS A 113 6.38 0.23 2.54
CA HIS A 113 7.04 -0.18 1.31
C HIS A 113 8.30 0.63 1.12
N THR A 114 9.44 -0.05 1.14
CA THR A 114 10.77 0.56 1.02
C THR A 114 11.35 0.24 -0.35
N VAL A 115 11.69 1.29 -1.11
CA VAL A 115 12.31 1.22 -2.44
C VAL A 115 13.70 1.86 -2.39
N PRO A 116 14.75 1.29 -3.02
CA PRO A 116 16.08 1.91 -3.03
C PRO A 116 16.08 3.33 -3.62
N LEU A 117 16.90 4.23 -3.05
CA LEU A 117 16.96 5.63 -3.47
C LEU A 117 17.44 5.76 -4.91
N SER A 118 18.37 4.90 -5.34
CA SER A 118 18.81 4.82 -6.74
C SER A 118 17.67 4.61 -7.75
N MET A 119 16.52 4.08 -7.30
CA MET A 119 15.32 3.87 -8.10
C MET A 119 14.23 4.89 -7.84
N ALA A 120 14.04 5.27 -6.57
CA ALA A 120 13.07 6.31 -6.21
C ALA A 120 13.49 7.70 -6.72
N GLY A 121 14.79 7.94 -6.88
CA GLY A 121 15.37 9.23 -7.28
C GLY A 121 15.43 10.24 -6.13
N SER A 122 14.29 10.47 -5.48
CA SER A 122 14.12 11.33 -4.30
C SER A 122 12.87 10.92 -3.52
N GLY A 123 12.52 11.65 -2.45
CA GLY A 123 11.27 11.46 -1.72
C GLY A 123 10.02 11.56 -2.61
N ALA A 124 10.09 12.28 -3.73
CA ALA A 124 8.99 12.37 -4.70
C ALA A 124 8.68 11.02 -5.37
N GLY A 125 9.66 10.11 -5.44
CA GLY A 125 9.47 8.74 -5.94
C GLY A 125 8.46 7.92 -5.14
N ALA A 126 8.14 8.35 -3.90
CA ALA A 126 7.03 7.78 -3.13
C ALA A 126 5.71 7.79 -3.92
N LEU A 127 5.45 8.83 -4.72
CA LEU A 127 4.22 8.99 -5.49
C LEU A 127 4.01 7.92 -6.56
N TYR A 128 5.03 7.15 -6.93
CA TYR A 128 4.88 6.04 -7.89
C TYR A 128 4.11 4.84 -7.31
N VAL A 129 4.12 4.68 -5.98
CA VAL A 129 3.53 3.49 -5.32
C VAL A 129 2.53 3.86 -4.23
N ALA A 130 2.75 4.98 -3.51
CA ALA A 130 2.01 5.29 -2.29
C ALA A 130 0.50 5.50 -2.52
N PRO A 131 0.05 6.18 -3.60
CA PRO A 131 -1.38 6.31 -3.87
C PRO A 131 -2.08 4.97 -4.11
N ALA A 132 -1.43 4.04 -4.82
CA ALA A 132 -1.96 2.69 -5.04
C ALA A 132 -2.16 1.95 -3.71
N TRP A 133 -1.15 1.98 -2.83
CA TRP A 133 -1.25 1.33 -1.52
C TRP A 133 -2.30 1.96 -0.61
N ASP A 134 -2.47 3.28 -0.66
CA ASP A 134 -3.52 3.97 0.08
C ASP A 134 -4.92 3.55 -0.38
N MET A 135 -5.12 3.41 -1.70
CA MET A 135 -6.35 2.85 -2.27
C MET A 135 -6.58 1.40 -1.83
N SER A 136 -5.53 0.56 -1.82
CA SER A 136 -5.63 -0.81 -1.33
C SER A 136 -5.99 -0.88 0.16
N VAL A 137 -5.46 0.01 1.00
CA VAL A 137 -5.82 0.12 2.43
C VAL A 137 -7.31 0.44 2.60
N VAL A 138 -7.87 1.31 1.75
CA VAL A 138 -9.32 1.56 1.73
C VAL A 138 -10.10 0.34 1.23
N GLY A 139 -9.63 -0.31 0.15
CA GLY A 139 -10.21 -1.53 -0.39
C GLY A 139 -10.32 -2.65 0.64
N LEU A 140 -9.25 -2.88 1.41
CA LEU A 140 -9.24 -3.82 2.53
C LEU A 140 -10.29 -3.45 3.59
N GLY A 141 -10.43 -2.18 3.91
CA GLY A 141 -11.45 -1.71 4.85
C GLY A 141 -12.88 -1.99 4.37
N LEU A 142 -13.14 -1.85 3.06
CA LEU A 142 -14.43 -2.20 2.45
C LEU A 142 -14.69 -3.71 2.52
N PHE A 143 -13.69 -4.51 2.14
CA PHE A 143 -13.74 -5.96 2.21
C PHE A 143 -14.06 -6.47 3.63
N LEU A 144 -13.39 -5.94 4.65
CA LEU A 144 -13.60 -6.32 6.05
C LEU A 144 -15.01 -5.98 6.55
N ARG A 145 -15.67 -4.96 5.98
CA ARG A 145 -17.08 -4.63 6.28
C ARG A 145 -18.08 -5.42 5.44
N GLY A 146 -17.63 -6.29 4.55
CA GLY A 146 -18.47 -7.03 3.61
C GLY A 146 -19.03 -6.18 2.47
N GLU A 147 -18.46 -4.99 2.24
CA GLU A 147 -18.82 -4.09 1.14
C GLU A 147 -18.06 -4.49 -0.12
N PHE A 148 -18.37 -5.68 -0.64
CA PHE A 148 -17.64 -6.26 -1.78
C PHE A 148 -17.86 -5.49 -3.08
N VAL A 149 -16.78 -5.34 -3.83
CA VAL A 149 -16.80 -4.90 -5.22
C VAL A 149 -16.79 -6.14 -6.11
N ASN A 150 -17.67 -6.20 -7.12
CA ASN A 150 -17.81 -7.40 -7.95
C ASN A 150 -16.54 -7.72 -8.77
N ASP A 151 -15.80 -6.68 -9.15
CA ASP A 151 -14.51 -6.78 -9.85
C ASP A 151 -13.57 -5.70 -9.30
N PRO A 152 -12.55 -6.09 -8.49
CA PRO A 152 -11.58 -5.15 -7.93
C PRO A 152 -10.90 -4.29 -8.99
N SER A 153 -10.54 -4.88 -10.13
CA SER A 153 -9.83 -4.17 -11.21
C SER A 153 -10.71 -3.10 -11.87
N THR A 154 -11.99 -3.40 -12.10
CA THR A 154 -12.95 -2.41 -12.61
C THR A 154 -13.26 -1.33 -11.56
N TRP A 155 -13.28 -1.68 -10.28
CA TRP A 155 -13.52 -0.73 -9.20
C TRP A 155 -12.37 0.29 -9.07
N GLU A 156 -11.13 -0.16 -9.11
CA GLU A 156 -9.93 0.69 -9.03
C GLU A 156 -9.91 1.78 -10.12
N ASN A 157 -10.42 1.45 -11.32
CA ASN A 157 -10.46 2.39 -12.44
C ASN A 157 -11.72 3.28 -12.47
N SER A 158 -12.62 3.14 -11.49
CA SER A 158 -13.87 3.89 -11.49
C SER A 158 -13.65 5.39 -11.22
N PRO A 159 -14.53 6.29 -11.74
CA PRO A 159 -14.44 7.72 -11.45
C PRO A 159 -14.49 8.07 -9.96
N ALA A 160 -15.09 7.21 -9.13
CA ALA A 160 -15.10 7.39 -7.68
C ALA A 160 -13.73 7.13 -7.06
N VAL A 161 -13.03 6.08 -7.50
CA VAL A 161 -11.68 5.77 -7.04
C VAL A 161 -10.68 6.79 -7.57
N GLN A 162 -10.77 7.23 -8.82
CA GLN A 162 -9.90 8.30 -9.33
C GLN A 162 -10.02 9.61 -8.55
N ARG A 163 -11.24 10.00 -8.13
CA ARG A 163 -11.43 11.16 -7.23
C ARG A 163 -10.78 10.96 -5.87
N TYR A 164 -10.84 9.74 -5.32
CA TYR A 164 -10.15 9.41 -4.08
C TYR A 164 -8.63 9.41 -4.27
N ALA A 165 -8.12 8.84 -5.37
CA ALA A 165 -6.72 8.84 -5.74
C ALA A 165 -6.19 10.27 -5.80
N ARG A 166 -6.94 11.23 -6.36
CA ARG A 166 -6.56 12.65 -6.34
C ARG A 166 -6.37 13.18 -4.92
N GLN A 167 -7.29 12.88 -4.00
CA GLN A 167 -7.18 13.29 -2.59
C GLN A 167 -6.00 12.60 -1.88
N ALA A 168 -5.75 11.32 -2.19
CA ALA A 168 -4.62 10.57 -1.66
C ALA A 168 -3.29 11.16 -2.16
N ILE A 169 -3.19 11.54 -3.43
CA ILE A 169 -2.02 12.21 -4.02
C ILE A 169 -1.74 13.52 -3.30
N ASP A 170 -2.76 14.37 -3.10
CA ASP A 170 -2.60 15.63 -2.37
C ASP A 170 -2.11 15.38 -0.92
N ALA A 171 -2.61 14.34 -0.26
CA ALA A 171 -2.18 13.97 1.09
C ALA A 171 -0.74 13.42 1.14
N TRP A 172 -0.34 12.64 0.14
CA TRP A 172 1.05 12.16 0.00
C TRP A 172 2.01 13.27 -0.36
N ALA A 173 1.60 14.23 -1.19
CA ALA A 173 2.40 15.42 -1.48
C ALA A 173 2.72 16.19 -0.20
N ALA A 174 1.73 16.40 0.68
CA ALA A 174 1.95 17.02 1.98
C ALA A 174 2.91 16.20 2.87
N ALA A 175 2.82 14.87 2.86
CA ALA A 175 3.75 14.01 3.61
C ALA A 175 5.18 14.10 3.06
N ILE A 176 5.36 14.21 1.74
CA ILE A 176 6.66 14.38 1.10
C ILE A 176 7.25 15.77 1.42
N GLU A 177 6.44 16.83 1.39
CA GLU A 177 6.88 18.18 1.81
C GLU A 177 7.40 18.15 3.26
N LEU A 178 6.67 17.50 4.16
CA LEU A 178 7.07 17.37 5.57
C LEU A 178 8.34 16.53 5.78
N SER A 179 8.63 15.60 4.87
CA SER A 179 9.83 14.76 4.94
C SER A 179 11.11 15.52 4.58
N GLU A 180 11.00 16.62 3.82
CA GLU A 180 12.12 17.37 3.25
C GLU A 180 13.05 16.52 2.34
N LEU A 181 12.59 15.37 1.85
CA LEU A 181 13.37 14.43 1.02
C LEU A 181 13.26 14.68 -0.50
N ALA A 182 12.56 15.74 -0.91
CA ALA A 182 12.42 16.13 -2.31
C ALA A 182 12.40 17.65 -2.45
N SER A 183 12.95 18.17 -3.54
CA SER A 183 12.78 19.56 -3.92
C SER A 183 11.34 19.83 -4.36
N ALA A 184 10.93 21.10 -4.30
CA ALA A 184 9.60 21.53 -4.78
C ALA A 184 9.37 21.20 -6.26
N THR A 185 10.43 21.22 -7.08
CA THR A 185 10.36 20.87 -8.50
C THR A 185 10.10 19.37 -8.68
N GLU A 186 10.88 18.52 -8.01
CA GLU A 186 10.69 17.06 -8.07
C GLU A 186 9.31 16.65 -7.56
N LEU A 187 8.84 17.28 -6.49
CA LEU A 187 7.50 17.03 -5.96
C LEU A 187 6.42 17.41 -6.98
N ALA A 188 6.51 18.60 -7.58
CA ALA A 188 5.52 19.04 -8.57
C ALA A 188 5.46 18.11 -9.79
N GLU A 189 6.62 17.65 -10.28
CA GLU A 189 6.71 16.67 -11.37
C GLU A 189 6.14 15.30 -10.97
N GLY A 190 6.48 14.83 -9.76
CA GLY A 190 5.95 13.59 -9.19
C GLY A 190 4.43 13.61 -9.04
N VAL A 191 3.86 14.73 -8.56
CA VAL A 191 2.40 14.91 -8.43
C VAL A 191 1.74 14.86 -9.81
N ALA A 192 2.28 15.57 -10.80
CA ALA A 192 1.74 15.57 -12.16
C ALA A 192 1.75 14.15 -12.78
N ALA A 193 2.86 13.42 -12.64
CA ALA A 193 2.98 12.04 -13.12
C ALA A 193 2.00 11.11 -12.39
N SER A 194 1.87 11.24 -11.07
CA SER A 194 0.98 10.45 -10.25
C SER A 194 -0.50 10.69 -10.58
N ILE A 195 -0.90 11.93 -10.87
CA ILE A 195 -2.27 12.24 -11.32
C ILE A 195 -2.53 11.59 -12.67
N ALA A 196 -1.60 11.71 -13.62
CA ALA A 196 -1.74 11.08 -14.93
C ALA A 196 -1.88 9.55 -14.84
N GLN A 197 -1.25 8.92 -13.84
CA GLN A 197 -1.33 7.47 -13.63
C GLN A 197 -2.61 7.03 -12.92
N PHE A 198 -2.98 7.66 -11.80
CA PHE A 198 -4.03 7.15 -10.91
C PHE A 198 -5.36 7.92 -10.97
N ALA A 199 -5.36 9.13 -11.53
CA ALA A 199 -6.51 10.00 -11.59
C ALA A 199 -6.64 10.77 -12.92
N PRO A 200 -6.43 10.14 -14.09
CA PRO A 200 -6.37 10.83 -15.38
C PRO A 200 -7.66 11.56 -15.76
N ASP A 201 -8.81 11.08 -15.27
CA ASP A 201 -10.14 11.64 -15.55
C ASP A 201 -10.71 12.41 -14.35
N ALA A 202 -9.97 12.52 -13.25
CA ALA A 202 -10.40 13.30 -12.09
C ALA A 202 -10.24 14.81 -12.38
N PRO A 203 -11.23 15.64 -12.00
CA PRO A 203 -11.16 17.09 -12.18
C PRO A 203 -10.04 17.77 -11.37
#